data_AF-A0AAJ1HM51-F1
#
_entry.id   AF-A0AAJ1HM51-F1
#
_cell.length_a   1.000
_cell.length_b   1.000
_cell.length_c   1.000
_cell.angle_alpha   90.00
_cell.angle_beta   90.00
_cell.angle_gamma   90.00
#
_symmetry.space_group_name_H-M   'P 1'
#
loop_
_entity.id
_entity.type
_entity.pdbx_description
1 polymer ?
#
loop_
_entity_poly.entity_id
_entity_poly.type
_entity_poly.pdbx_seq_one_letter_code
_entity_poly.pdbx_strand_id
1 'polypeptide(L)' 'MERNFKNSKLSFKMVSEGNEDGLWRSYTDAIEKPTDDQINGCIKVLTDLSNETYFYGRVVNTIDLIKM' A
#
# COMPACT_ATOMS: atom_id res chain seq x y z
N MET A 1 15.01 18.40 8.81
CA MET A 1 14.90 17.37 7.76
C MET A 1 13.46 17.40 7.28
N GLU A 2 13.20 17.98 6.10
CA GLU A 2 11.86 17.89 5.50
C GLU A 2 11.59 16.44 5.13
N ARG A 3 10.52 15.87 5.69
CA ARG A 3 10.04 14.55 5.27
C ARG A 3 9.31 14.74 3.93
N ASN A 4 9.94 14.31 2.84
CA ASN A 4 9.37 14.33 1.48
C ASN A 4 8.25 13.29 1.36
N PHE A 5 7.06 13.60 1.90
CA PHE A 5 5.87 12.75 1.76
C PHE A 5 5.14 12.92 0.41
N LYS A 6 5.52 13.93 -0.39
CA LYS A 6 4.65 14.47 -1.44
C LYS A 6 4.58 13.66 -2.74
N ASN A 7 5.43 12.67 -2.96
CA ASN A 7 5.55 12.04 -4.28
C ASN A 7 5.30 10.53 -4.32
N SER A 8 5.06 9.87 -3.19
CA SER A 8 4.86 8.41 -3.10
C SER A 8 3.52 8.03 -2.48
N LYS A 9 2.90 6.97 -3.01
CA LYS A 9 1.72 6.30 -2.45
C LYS A 9 2.09 4.88 -2.06
N LEU A 10 1.49 4.38 -0.98
CA LEU A 10 1.65 2.98 -0.58
C LEU A 10 0.45 2.21 -1.12
N SER A 11 0.71 1.27 -2.01
CA SER A 11 -0.32 0.47 -2.67
C SER A 11 -0.28 -0.94 -2.13
N PHE A 12 -1.42 -1.46 -1.69
CA PHE A 12 -1.55 -2.83 -1.22
C PHE A 12 -2.52 -3.61 -2.08
N LYS A 13 -2.21 -4.88 -2.30
CA LYS A 13 -3.12 -5.85 -2.90
C LYS A 13 -3.88 -6.57 -1.79
N MET A 14 -5.20 -6.53 -1.87
CA MET A 14 -6.13 -7.14 -0.93
C MET A 14 -7.07 -8.11 -1.64
N VAL A 15 -7.48 -9.18 -0.99
CA VAL A 15 -8.59 -10.06 -1.40
C VAL A 15 -9.67 -10.02 -0.34
N SER A 16 -10.91 -10.15 -0.78
CA SER A 16 -12.08 -10.21 0.09
C SER A 16 -13.09 -11.21 -0.46
N GLU A 17 -14.04 -11.61 0.37
CA GLU A 17 -15.23 -12.32 -0.12
C GLU A 17 -15.93 -11.44 -1.17
N GLY A 18 -16.03 -11.93 -2.41
CA GLY A 18 -16.53 -11.17 -3.56
C GLY A 18 -15.47 -10.50 -4.46
N ASN A 19 -14.18 -10.59 -4.11
CA ASN A 19 -13.08 -10.17 -4.99
C ASN A 19 -11.83 -11.03 -4.79
N GLU A 20 -11.85 -12.24 -5.36
CA GLU A 20 -10.78 -13.23 -5.27
C GLU A 20 -9.57 -12.89 -6.16
N ASP A 21 -9.76 -12.12 -7.24
CA ASP A 21 -8.69 -11.67 -8.13
C ASP A 21 -7.77 -10.61 -7.47
N GLY A 22 -8.32 -9.96 -6.44
CA GLY A 22 -7.67 -9.02 -5.57
C GLY A 22 -7.66 -7.58 -6.10
N LEU A 23 -8.00 -6.63 -5.23
CA LEU A 23 -8.04 -5.21 -5.51
C LEU A 23 -6.74 -4.53 -5.09
N TRP A 24 -6.34 -3.49 -5.83
CA TRP A 24 -5.32 -2.55 -5.37
C TRP A 24 -5.97 -1.37 -4.63
N ARG A 25 -5.55 -1.14 -3.39
CA ARG A 25 -5.85 0.10 -2.65
C ARG A 25 -4.57 0.92 -2.47
N SER A 26 -4.65 2.21 -2.75
CA SER A 26 -3.53 3.15 -2.59
C SER A 26 -3.82 4.17 -1.49
N TYR A 27 -2.86 4.36 -0.59
CA TYR A 27 -2.90 5.37 0.47
C TYR A 27 -1.94 6.51 0.12
N THR A 28 -2.36 7.76 0.32
CA THR A 28 -1.55 8.95 0.06
C THR A 28 -0.48 9.14 1.13
N ASP A 29 0.52 9.98 0.83
CA ASP A 29 1.55 10.41 1.78
C ASP A 29 2.39 9.28 2.37
N ALA A 30 2.83 8.36 1.51
CA ALA A 30 3.64 7.24 1.92
C ALA A 30 5.11 7.60 2.10
N ILE A 31 5.78 6.87 2.99
CA ILE A 31 7.24 6.87 3.08
C ILE A 31 7.82 6.47 1.71
N GLU A 32 8.78 7.22 1.18
CA GLU A 32 9.38 6.95 -0.14
C GLU A 32 10.09 5.59 -0.21
N LYS A 33 10.69 5.15 0.91
CA LYS A 33 11.49 3.92 1.03
C LYS A 33 11.21 3.21 2.36
N PRO A 34 10.02 2.61 2.54
CA PRO A 34 9.74 1.80 3.70
C PRO A 34 10.58 0.52 3.64
N THR A 35 10.98 0.01 4.80
CA THR A 35 11.61 -1.32 4.87
C THR A 35 10.56 -2.42 4.70
N ASP A 36 10.99 -3.63 4.35
CA ASP A 36 10.09 -4.77 4.22
C ASP A 36 9.32 -5.05 5.52
N ASP A 37 9.97 -4.89 6.68
CA ASP A 37 9.32 -5.03 7.99
C ASP A 37 8.20 -4.00 8.20
N GLN A 38 8.39 -2.76 7.73
CA GLN A 38 7.35 -1.73 7.79
C GLN A 38 6.17 -2.06 6.87
N ILE A 39 6.43 -2.56 5.66
CA ILE A 39 5.39 -3.00 4.73
C ILE A 39 4.61 -4.17 5.33
N ASN A 40 5.31 -5.19 5.82
CA ASN A 40 4.70 -6.38 6.41
C ASN A 40 3.92 -6.05 7.69
N GLY A 41 4.45 -5.15 8.53
CA GLY A 41 3.76 -4.63 9.70
C GLY A 41 2.45 -3.93 9.32
N CYS A 42 2.47 -3.08 8.29
CA CYS A 42 1.26 -2.45 7.76
C CYS A 42 0.25 -3.48 7.21
N ILE A 43 0.71 -4.46 6.43
CA ILE A 43 -0.14 -5.53 5.90
C ILE A 43 -0.87 -6.27 7.02
N LYS A 44 -0.14 -6.61 8.09
CA LYS A 44 -0.71 -7.29 9.26
C LYS A 44 -1.76 -6.43 9.94
N VAL A 45 -1.44 -5.17 10.23
CA VAL A 45 -2.39 -4.24 10.88
C VAL A 45 -3.63 -4.02 10.03
N LEU A 46 -3.50 -3.86 8.70
CA LEU A 46 -4.63 -3.69 7.79
C LEU A 46 -5.51 -4.95 7.73
N THR A 47 -4.90 -6.13 7.70
CA THR A 47 -5.63 -7.40 7.75
C THR A 47 -6.35 -7.58 9.08
N ASP A 48 -5.70 -7.29 10.21
CA ASP A 48 -6.27 -7.46 11.55
C ASP A 48 -7.44 -6.49 11.83
N LEU A 49 -7.42 -5.31 11.21
CA LEU A 49 -8.45 -4.26 11.40
C LEU A 49 -9.59 -4.31 10.38
N SER A 50 -9.52 -5.18 9.38
CA SER A 50 -10.51 -5.25 8.30
C SER A 50 -11.06 -6.65 8.12
N ASN A 51 -12.16 -6.78 7.37
CA ASN A 51 -12.65 -8.07 6.88
C ASN A 51 -11.95 -8.48 5.57
N GLU A 52 -10.87 -7.80 5.19
CA GLU A 52 -10.14 -7.97 3.94
C GLU A 52 -8.75 -8.55 4.26
N THR A 53 -8.25 -9.48 3.45
CA THR A 53 -6.88 -10.00 3.62
C THR A 53 -5.93 -9.24 2.72
N TYR A 54 -5.01 -8.49 3.32
CA TYR A 54 -3.90 -7.83 2.63
C TYR A 54 -2.72 -8.80 2.59
N PHE A 55 -2.05 -8.96 1.43
CA PHE A 55 -0.96 -9.95 1.29
C PHE A 55 0.24 -9.43 0.50
N TYR A 56 0.15 -8.23 -0.08
CA TYR A 56 1.27 -7.61 -0.77
C TYR A 56 1.18 -6.08 -0.69
N GLY A 57 2.33 -5.43 -0.55
CA GLY A 57 2.45 -3.97 -0.50
C GLY A 57 3.63 -3.47 -1.31
N ARG A 58 3.48 -2.33 -1.97
CA ARG A 58 4.56 -1.64 -2.71
C ARG A 58 4.42 -0.13 -2.63
N VAL A 59 5.55 0.57 -2.72
CA VAL A 59 5.54 2.01 -2.98
C VAL A 59 5.34 2.24 -4.46
N VAL A 60 4.43 3.16 -4.79
CA VAL A 60 4.17 3.63 -6.15
C VAL A 60 4.45 5.11 -6.19
N ASN A 61 5.34 5.55 -7.08
CA ASN A 61 5.55 6.98 -7.28
C ASN A 61 4.36 7.57 -8.02
N THR A 62 3.94 8.75 -7.61
CA THR A 62 2.79 9.46 -8.20
C THR A 62 3.05 9.80 -9.67
N ILE A 63 4.32 9.94 -10.07
CA ILE A 63 4.75 10.17 -11.46
C ILE A 63 4.48 8.94 -12.34
N ASP A 64 4.57 7.72 -11.79
CA ASP A 64 4.32 6.48 -12.54
C ASP A 64 2.82 6.25 -12.78
N LEU A 65 1.95 6.78 -11.92
CA LEU A 65 0.49 6.72 -12.07
C LEU A 65 -0.04 7.63 -13.20
N ILE A 66 0.68 8.69 -13.58
CA ILE A 66 0.28 9.61 -14.66
C ILE A 66 0.55 8.99 -16.05
N LYS A 67 1.34 7.91 -16.11
CA LYS A 67 1.75 7.25 -17.36
C LYS A 67 1.08 5.90 -17.63
N MET A 68 0.16 5.45 -16.77
CA MET A 68 -0.72 4.29 -17.01
C MET A 68 -2.06 4.75 -17.58
#